data_AF-L2GAI7-F1
#
_entry.id   AF-L2GAI7-F1
#
_cell.length_a   1.000
_cell.length_b   1.000
_cell.length_c   1.000
_cell.angle_alpha   90.00
_cell.angle_beta   90.00
_cell.angle_gamma   90.00
#
_symmetry.space_group_name_H-M   'P 1'
#
loop_
_entity.id
_entity.type
_entity.pdbx_description
1 polymer ?
#
loop_
_entity_poly.entity_id
_entity_poly.type
_entity_poly.pdbx_seq_one_letter_code
_entity_poly.pdbx_strand_id
1 'polypeptide(L)'
;MKSTLIAVALAQTAIVLAGVYKGYTCIMPNGQINPSNNLCNDAFGTPLPGQNGICCISQPEYKTRYDKGCTDNQGKVNQIADC
;
A
#
# COMPACT_ATOMS: atom_id res chain seq x y z
N MET A 1 36.34 7.91 -28.46
CA MET A 1 35.81 6.65 -27.89
C MET A 1 34.72 7.03 -26.90
N LYS A 2 33.45 6.75 -27.20
CA LYS A 2 32.29 7.10 -26.36
C LYS A 2 32.12 5.99 -25.31
N SER A 3 32.50 6.28 -24.07
CA SER A 3 32.33 5.34 -22.96
C SER A 3 30.90 5.39 -22.46
N THR A 4 30.09 4.40 -22.84
CA THR A 4 28.76 4.17 -22.30
C THR A 4 28.90 3.53 -20.92
N LEU A 5 28.73 4.31 -19.85
CA LEU A 5 28.62 3.79 -18.50
C LEU A 5 27.19 3.25 -18.31
N ILE A 6 27.05 1.92 -18.34
CA ILE A 6 25.83 1.24 -17.91
C ILE A 6 25.86 1.22 -16.38
N ALA A 7 25.24 2.22 -15.76
CA ALA A 7 24.95 2.19 -14.34
C ALA A 7 23.84 1.16 -14.11
N VAL A 8 24.22 -0.04 -13.66
CA VAL A 8 23.30 -1.06 -13.19
C VAL A 8 22.55 -0.47 -12.00
N ALA A 9 21.27 -0.17 -12.20
CA ALA A 9 20.37 0.27 -11.15
C ALA A 9 20.36 -0.81 -10.06
N LEU A 10 20.80 -0.44 -8.86
CA LEU A 10 20.63 -1.25 -7.66
C LEU A 10 19.13 -1.45 -7.44
N ALA A 11 18.62 -2.60 -7.87
CA ALA A 11 17.33 -3.09 -7.42
C ALA A 11 17.44 -3.25 -5.90
N GLN A 12 16.89 -2.28 -5.18
CA GLN A 12 16.73 -2.36 -3.73
C GLN A 12 15.69 -3.45 -3.47
N THR A 13 16.14 -4.71 -3.46
CA THR A 13 15.41 -5.79 -2.82
C THR A 13 15.49 -5.53 -1.32
N ALA A 14 14.57 -4.69 -0.84
CA ALA A 14 14.31 -4.56 0.58
C ALA A 14 13.85 -5.94 1.07
N ILE A 15 14.76 -6.63 1.74
CA ILE A 15 14.45 -7.84 2.52
C ILE A 15 13.60 -7.34 3.68
N VAL A 16 12.28 -7.35 3.52
CA VAL A 16 11.34 -6.99 4.58
C VAL A 16 11.27 -8.20 5.53
N LEU A 17 11.92 -8.03 6.69
CA LEU A 17 11.72 -8.85 7.88
C LEU A 17 10.22 -9.08 8.11
N ALA A 18 9.85 -10.32 8.42
CA ALA A 18 8.50 -10.85 8.53
C ALA A 18 7.59 -10.09 9.53
N GLY A 19 7.14 -8.89 9.15
CA GLY A 19 5.98 -8.24 9.74
C GLY A 19 4.73 -8.91 9.18
N VAL A 20 3.81 -9.32 10.05
CA VAL A 20 2.49 -9.81 9.64
C VAL A 20 1.82 -8.72 8.81
N TYR A 21 1.59 -8.96 7.53
CA TYR A 21 0.86 -7.99 6.72
C TYR A 21 -0.60 -8.08 7.12
N LYS A 22 -1.21 -6.94 7.44
CA LYS A 22 -2.66 -6.86 7.63
C LYS A 22 -3.27 -6.22 6.39
N GLY A 23 -4.34 -6.80 5.89
CA GLY A 23 -5.12 -6.31 4.76
C GLY A 23 -6.14 -5.28 5.20
N TYR A 24 -6.17 -4.15 4.48
CA TYR A 24 -7.06 -3.02 4.72
C TYR A 24 -7.77 -2.60 3.44
N THR A 25 -8.99 -2.10 3.61
CA THR A 25 -9.81 -1.49 2.57
C THR A 25 -10.30 -0.13 3.06
N CYS A 26 -10.49 0.81 2.16
CA CYS A 26 -11.13 2.09 2.46
C CYS A 26 -12.57 2.05 1.94
N ILE A 27 -13.56 2.02 2.84
CA ILE A 27 -14.97 2.00 2.48
C ILE A 27 -15.47 3.45 2.38
N MET A 28 -15.91 3.84 1.20
CA MET A 28 -16.42 5.18 0.89
C MET A 28 -17.85 5.37 1.44
N PRO A 29 -18.36 6.61 1.56
CA PRO A 29 -19.71 6.88 2.06
C PRO A 29 -20.84 6.19 1.29
N ASN A 30 -20.62 5.87 0.02
CA ASN A 30 -21.55 5.11 -0.82
C ASN A 30 -21.53 3.58 -0.54
N GLY A 31 -20.76 3.13 0.46
CA GLY A 31 -20.61 1.73 0.85
C GLY A 31 -19.64 0.92 -0.02
N GLN A 32 -19.03 1.52 -1.05
CA GLN A 32 -18.10 0.83 -1.95
C GLN A 32 -16.65 0.95 -1.47
N ILE A 33 -15.83 -0.05 -1.78
CA ILE A 33 -14.39 0.02 -1.58
C ILE A 33 -13.82 1.06 -2.56
N ASN A 34 -12.96 1.96 -2.07
CA ASN A 34 -12.17 2.83 -2.92
C ASN A 34 -11.23 1.97 -3.80
N PRO A 35 -11.40 1.95 -5.13
CA PRO A 35 -10.63 1.06 -5.99
C PRO A 35 -9.20 1.54 -6.23
N SER A 36 -8.85 2.76 -5.80
CA SER A 36 -7.55 3.37 -6.05
C SER A 36 -6.46 2.77 -5.17
N ASN A 37 -5.34 2.40 -5.79
CA ASN A 37 -4.15 1.96 -5.08
C ASN A 37 -3.31 3.13 -4.54
N ASN A 38 -3.68 4.39 -4.82
CA ASN A 38 -2.91 5.56 -4.38
C ASN A 38 -2.79 5.63 -2.86
N LEU A 39 -3.89 5.35 -2.14
CA LEU A 39 -3.88 5.28 -0.67
C LEU A 39 -2.89 4.22 -0.16
N CYS A 40 -2.81 3.09 -0.87
CA CYS A 40 -1.89 2.02 -0.50
C CYS A 40 -0.43 2.40 -0.76
N ASN A 41 -0.16 2.97 -1.93
CA ASN A 41 1.18 3.42 -2.31
C ASN A 41 1.68 4.54 -1.38
N ASP A 42 0.82 5.51 -1.06
CA ASP A 42 1.14 6.59 -0.13
C ASP A 42 1.46 6.04 1.26
N ALA A 43 0.76 5.00 1.70
CA ALA A 43 1.01 4.33 2.96
C ALA A 43 2.26 3.43 2.95
N PHE A 44 3.05 3.36 1.86
CA PHE A 44 4.12 2.36 1.70
C PHE A 44 3.63 0.91 1.86
N GLY A 45 2.34 0.68 1.61
CA GLY A 45 1.74 -0.64 1.58
C GLY A 45 1.94 -1.32 0.22
N THR A 46 1.50 -2.56 0.13
CA THR A 46 1.49 -3.36 -1.09
C THR A 46 0.05 -3.62 -1.54
N PRO A 47 -0.38 -3.13 -2.70
CA PRO A 47 -1.68 -3.48 -3.26
C PRO A 47 -1.76 -4.99 -3.52
N LEU A 48 -2.90 -5.62 -3.18
CA LEU A 48 -3.07 -7.05 -3.40
C LEU A 48 -3.28 -7.34 -4.90
N PRO A 49 -2.45 -8.18 -5.56
CA PRO A 49 -2.61 -8.47 -6.98
C PRO A 49 -3.97 -9.06 -7.31
N GLY A 50 -4.63 -8.51 -8.34
CA GLY A 50 -5.96 -8.96 -8.78
C GLY A 50 -7.13 -8.50 -7.90
N GLN A 51 -6.88 -7.76 -6.81
CA GLN A 51 -7.93 -7.23 -5.93
C GLN A 51 -7.72 -5.72 -5.69
N ASN A 52 -8.36 -4.89 -6.50
CA ASN A 52 -8.27 -3.44 -6.40
C ASN A 52 -8.82 -2.91 -5.07
N GLY A 53 -8.17 -1.90 -4.51
CA GLY A 53 -8.60 -1.25 -3.27
C GLY A 53 -8.23 -1.99 -1.98
N ILE A 54 -7.57 -3.14 -2.08
CA ILE A 54 -7.01 -3.86 -0.93
C ILE A 54 -5.53 -3.49 -0.79
N CYS A 55 -5.17 -3.06 0.42
CA CYS A 55 -3.81 -2.70 0.78
C CYS A 55 -3.27 -3.59 1.90
N CYS A 56 -2.13 -4.22 1.66
CA CYS A 56 -1.41 -5.00 2.65
C CYS A 56 -0.30 -4.15 3.28
N ILE A 57 -0.38 -3.96 4.60
CA ILE A 57 0.55 -3.11 5.35
C ILE A 57 1.21 -3.94 6.44
N SER A 58 2.54 -3.91 6.48
CA SER A 58 3.37 -4.68 7.42
C SER A 58 3.80 -3.91 8.67
N GLN A 59 3.58 -2.59 8.71
CA GLN A 59 4.05 -1.72 9.79
C GLN A 59 2.93 -0.80 10.33
N PRO A 60 2.77 -0.65 11.66
CA PRO A 60 1.73 0.22 12.25
C PRO A 60 1.83 1.71 11.84
N GLU A 61 3.03 2.24 11.66
CA GLU A 61 3.26 3.63 11.21
C GLU A 61 2.63 3.89 9.83
N TYR A 62 2.73 2.91 8.94
CA TYR A 62 2.18 2.95 7.58
C TYR A 62 0.66 2.84 7.59
N LYS A 63 0.11 2.05 8.53
CA LYS A 63 -1.33 1.96 8.74
C LYS A 63 -1.92 3.33 9.11
N THR A 64 -1.25 4.09 9.99
CA THR A 64 -1.70 5.44 10.36
C THR A 64 -1.83 6.37 9.14
N ARG A 65 -0.90 6.24 8.17
CA ARG A 65 -0.95 7.01 6.92
C ARG A 65 -2.11 6.59 6.03
N TYR A 66 -2.38 5.29 5.92
CA TYR A 66 -3.54 4.76 5.22
C TYR A 66 -4.87 5.23 5.85
N ASP A 67 -4.97 5.18 7.18
CA ASP A 67 -6.14 5.64 7.95
C ASP A 67 -6.43 7.11 7.70
N LYS A 68 -5.39 7.95 7.73
CA LYS A 68 -5.51 9.38 7.42
C LYS A 68 -5.98 9.59 5.97
N GLY A 69 -5.33 8.97 5.00
CA GLY A 69 -5.69 9.12 3.58
C GLY A 69 -7.12 8.67 3.29
N CYS A 70 -7.56 7.56 3.90
CA CYS A 70 -8.93 7.10 3.79
C CYS A 70 -9.92 8.11 4.40
N THR A 71 -9.62 8.65 5.58
CA THR A 71 -10.45 9.66 6.27
C THR A 71 -10.51 10.98 5.50
N ASP A 72 -9.40 11.44 4.91
CA ASP A 72 -9.35 12.63 4.07
C ASP A 72 -10.25 12.49 2.82
N ASN A 73 -10.45 11.24 2.35
CA ASN A 73 -11.39 10.88 1.29
C ASN A 73 -12.81 10.59 1.81
N GLN A 74 -13.12 10.95 3.07
CA GLN A 74 -14.40 10.71 3.74
C GLN A 74 -14.76 9.23 3.92
N GLY A 75 -13.80 8.33 3.72
CA GLY A 75 -13.98 6.90 3.90
C GLY A 75 -13.75 6.44 5.35
N LYS A 76 -14.00 5.16 5.57
CA LYS A 76 -13.69 4.45 6.81
C LYS A 76 -12.84 3.23 6.50
N VAL A 77 -11.75 3.07 7.24
CA VAL A 77 -10.90 1.89 7.08
C VAL A 77 -11.60 0.66 7.63
N ASN A 78 -11.57 -0.41 6.85
CA ASN A 78 -12.01 -1.74 7.25
C ASN A 78 -10.84 -2.72 7.12
N GLN A 79 -10.52 -3.42 8.21
CA GLN A 79 -9.54 -4.49 8.22
C GLN A 79 -10.22 -5.80 7.79
N ILE A 80 -9.60 -6.54 6.87
CA ILE A 80 -10.21 -7.76 6.30
C ILE A 80 -9.59 -9.04 6.87
N ALA A 81 -8.33 -9.34 6.54
CA ALA A 81 -7.58 -10.50 7.01
C ALA A 81 -6.08 -10.26 6.78
N ASP A 82 -5.25 -11.22 7.18
CA ASP A 82 -3.81 -11.14 6.97
C ASP A 82 -3.48 -11.27 5.49
N CYS A 83 -2.49 -10.49 5.06
CA CYS A 83 -1.69 -10.76 3.88
C CYS A 83 -0.32 -11.28 4.36
#